data_AF-A0A358GLK4-F1
#
_entry.id   AF-A0A358GLK4-F1
#
_cell.length_a   1.000
_cell.length_b   1.000
_cell.length_c   1.000
_cell.angle_alpha   90.00
_cell.angle_beta   90.00
_cell.angle_gamma   90.00
#
_symmetry.space_group_name_H-M   'P 1'
#
loop_
_entity.id
_entity.type
_entity.pdbx_description
1 polymer ?
#
loop_
_entity_poly.entity_id
_entity_poly.type
_entity_poly.pdbx_seq_one_letter_code
_entity_poly.pdbx_strand_id
1 'polypeptide(L)'
;MKKILIYVIILSILCIPVAAFAASGVSQKIGIWVNNKEIKTTAGAEATMINNRVYVPASIFRDAGFSVEYKKSKLTMINKNLLYIRNLDVLNAFHYTFINNFEKIDQEISNILGNLLLEKDVDTTKLSELVKTVDLDSNSFDNANFTPVGDYSSSFDFASASKSFNVYKEAIDLLKKYIESGEKEQLEEFYAKRETALQYYALFTEEFDQVFKRSSLNAIK
;
A
#
# COMPACT_ATOMS: atom_id res chain seq x y z
N MET A 1 -32.60 -43.93 70.60
CA MET A 1 -32.75 -43.36 69.24
C MET A 1 -31.91 -42.10 68.97
N LYS A 2 -31.55 -41.26 69.95
CA LYS A 2 -30.69 -40.06 69.73
C LYS A 2 -29.26 -40.35 69.23
N LYS A 3 -28.64 -41.48 69.60
CA LYS A 3 -27.25 -41.82 69.22
C LYS A 3 -27.11 -42.27 67.75
N ILE A 4 -28.14 -42.89 67.18
CA ILE A 4 -28.14 -43.35 65.78
C ILE A 4 -28.25 -42.15 64.82
N LEU A 5 -29.03 -41.14 65.19
CA LEU A 5 -29.19 -39.91 64.41
C LEU A 5 -27.86 -39.14 64.25
N ILE A 6 -27.03 -39.12 65.30
CA ILE A 6 -25.72 -38.45 65.29
C ILE A 6 -24.74 -39.17 64.36
N TYR A 7 -24.73 -40.51 64.36
CA TYR A 7 -23.87 -41.29 63.45
C TYR A 7 -24.26 -41.12 61.99
N VAL A 8 -25.55 -41.01 61.67
CA VAL A 8 -26.03 -40.76 60.29
C VAL A 8 -25.68 -39.35 59.82
N ILE A 9 -25.73 -38.34 60.71
CA ILE A 9 -25.33 -36.97 60.40
C ILE A 9 -23.81 -36.86 60.18
N ILE A 10 -22.99 -37.53 61.00
CA ILE A 10 -21.53 -37.52 60.84
C ILE A 10 -21.11 -38.27 59.56
N LEU A 11 -21.77 -39.40 59.26
CA LEU A 11 -21.48 -40.18 58.04
C LEU A 11 -21.92 -39.44 56.76
N SER A 12 -23.00 -38.64 56.83
CA SER A 12 -23.45 -37.82 55.69
C SER A 12 -22.60 -36.56 55.48
N ILE A 13 -21.97 -36.01 56.53
CA ILE A 13 -20.98 -34.92 56.40
C ILE A 13 -19.65 -35.46 55.83
N LEU A 14 -19.27 -36.70 56.15
CA LEU A 14 -18.06 -37.35 55.61
C LEU A 14 -18.21 -37.89 54.18
N CYS A 15 -19.44 -38.02 53.68
CA CYS A 15 -19.74 -38.48 52.31
C CYS A 15 -19.98 -37.34 51.33
N ILE A 16 -19.68 -36.08 51.69
CA ILE A 16 -19.58 -35.00 50.71
C ILE A 16 -18.39 -35.36 49.81
N PRO A 17 -18.60 -35.55 48.50
CA PRO A 17 -17.49 -35.88 47.63
C PRO A 17 -16.49 -34.73 47.69
N VAL A 18 -15.22 -35.06 47.96
CA VAL A 18 -14.05 -34.17 47.82
C VAL A 18 -13.81 -33.78 46.34
N ALA A 19 -14.80 -33.99 45.46
CA ALA A 19 -14.76 -33.66 44.05
C ALA A 19 -15.14 -32.19 43.75
N ALA A 20 -15.18 -31.30 44.73
CA ALA A 20 -15.41 -29.87 44.51
C ALA A 20 -14.13 -29.07 44.16
N PHE A 21 -12.95 -29.70 44.15
CA PHE A 21 -11.70 -29.12 43.63
C PHE A 21 -11.20 -29.84 42.38
N ALA A 22 -12.14 -30.21 41.51
CA ALA A 22 -11.86 -30.47 40.12
C ALA A 22 -12.99 -29.87 39.28
N ALA A 23 -13.29 -28.59 39.51
CA ALA A 23 -13.70 -27.76 38.38
C ALA A 23 -12.48 -27.75 37.44
N SER A 24 -12.38 -28.77 36.59
CA SER A 24 -11.70 -28.68 35.32
C SER A 24 -12.32 -27.47 34.65
N GLY A 25 -11.71 -26.30 34.88
CA GLY A 25 -12.09 -25.08 34.21
C GLY A 25 -12.00 -25.41 32.75
N VAL A 26 -13.16 -25.62 32.12
CA VAL A 26 -13.27 -25.53 30.68
C VAL A 26 -12.77 -24.13 30.43
N SER A 27 -11.50 -24.02 30.03
CA SER A 27 -10.85 -22.74 29.79
C SER A 27 -11.75 -22.04 28.79
N GLN A 28 -12.49 -21.03 29.26
CA GLN A 28 -13.47 -20.37 28.45
C GLN A 28 -12.72 -19.82 27.25
N LYS A 29 -13.05 -20.30 26.05
CA LYS A 29 -12.30 -19.96 24.84
C LYS A 29 -12.30 -18.44 24.70
N ILE A 30 -11.12 -17.85 24.74
CA ILE A 30 -10.94 -16.40 24.60
C ILE A 30 -10.94 -16.07 23.11
N GLY A 31 -12.02 -15.48 22.62
CA GLY A 31 -12.08 -14.96 21.26
C GLY A 31 -11.20 -13.71 21.12
N ILE A 32 -10.33 -13.68 20.10
CA ILE A 32 -9.48 -12.52 19.80
C ILE A 32 -10.00 -11.85 18.55
N TRP A 33 -10.33 -10.56 18.68
CA TRP A 33 -10.87 -9.75 17.61
C TRP A 33 -9.87 -8.66 17.25
N VAL A 34 -9.47 -8.61 15.98
CA VAL A 34 -8.61 -7.55 15.43
C VAL A 34 -9.37 -6.94 14.26
N ASN A 35 -9.51 -5.61 14.22
CA ASN A 35 -10.26 -4.89 13.18
C ASN A 35 -11.67 -5.47 12.95
N ASN A 36 -12.42 -5.74 14.02
CA ASN A 36 -13.75 -6.35 13.99
C ASN A 36 -13.84 -7.75 13.33
N LYS A 37 -12.70 -8.42 13.16
CA LYS A 37 -12.62 -9.79 12.64
C LYS A 37 -12.06 -10.70 13.73
N GLU A 38 -12.76 -11.80 14.01
CA GLU A 38 -12.25 -12.83 14.90
C GLU A 38 -11.07 -13.56 14.22
N ILE A 39 -9.94 -13.64 14.92
CA ILE A 39 -8.78 -14.42 14.49
C ILE A 39 -8.98 -15.86 14.95
N LYS A 40 -9.11 -16.77 13.99
CA LYS A 40 -9.27 -18.20 14.28
C LYS A 40 -7.97 -18.74 14.87
N THR A 41 -8.03 -19.22 16.11
CA THR A 41 -6.91 -19.86 16.79
C THR A 41 -6.84 -21.35 16.43
N THR A 42 -5.63 -21.87 16.26
CA THR A 42 -5.39 -23.32 16.14
C THR A 42 -5.24 -23.96 17.52
N ALA A 43 -5.56 -25.25 17.63
CA ALA A 43 -5.42 -25.98 18.88
C ALA A 43 -3.95 -25.96 19.37
N GLY A 44 -3.74 -25.57 20.64
CA GLY A 44 -2.40 -25.39 21.22
C GLY A 44 -1.80 -24.00 21.02
N ALA A 45 -2.45 -23.11 20.27
CA ALA A 45 -2.08 -21.71 20.11
C ALA A 45 -3.23 -20.76 20.50
N GLU A 46 -4.00 -21.15 21.53
CA GLU A 46 -5.12 -20.36 22.05
C GLU A 46 -4.64 -19.36 23.10
N ALA A 47 -5.38 -18.26 23.24
CA ALA A 47 -5.13 -17.35 24.36
C ALA A 47 -5.57 -17.99 25.68
N THR A 48 -4.76 -17.82 26.71
CA THR A 48 -4.97 -18.44 28.02
C THR A 48 -4.93 -17.41 29.14
N MET A 49 -5.66 -17.68 30.22
CA MET A 49 -5.59 -16.88 31.45
C MET A 49 -4.61 -17.53 32.42
N ILE A 50 -3.56 -16.81 32.81
CA ILE A 50 -2.63 -17.24 33.86
C ILE A 50 -2.48 -16.08 34.84
N ASN A 51 -2.67 -16.34 36.14
CA ASN A 51 -2.55 -15.32 37.20
C ASN A 51 -3.30 -14.00 36.89
N ASN A 52 -4.54 -14.13 36.42
CA ASN A 52 -5.41 -13.02 36.03
C ASN A 52 -4.86 -12.13 34.88
N ARG A 53 -4.00 -12.68 34.02
CA ARG A 53 -3.48 -12.02 32.81
C ARG A 53 -3.79 -12.87 31.59
N VAL A 54 -4.16 -12.22 30.49
CA VAL A 54 -4.35 -12.88 29.20
C VAL A 54 -2.98 -13.05 28.53
N TYR A 55 -2.62 -14.28 28.23
CA TYR A 55 -1.44 -14.63 27.44
C TYR A 55 -1.90 -14.96 26.03
N VAL A 56 -1.49 -14.12 25.08
CA VAL A 56 -1.81 -14.27 23.67
C VAL A 56 -0.56 -14.76 22.93
N PRO A 57 -0.60 -15.95 22.32
CA PRO A 57 0.51 -16.43 21.49
C PRO A 57 0.84 -15.45 20.36
N ALA A 58 2.14 -15.24 20.13
CA ALA A 58 2.63 -14.36 19.06
C ALA A 58 2.14 -14.78 17.65
N SER A 59 1.83 -16.07 17.45
CA SER A 59 1.25 -16.58 16.20
C SER A 59 -0.09 -15.93 15.88
N ILE A 60 -0.95 -15.66 16.88
CA ILE A 60 -2.26 -15.04 16.66
C ILE A 60 -2.10 -13.63 16.07
N PHE A 61 -1.12 -12.87 16.55
CA PHE A 61 -0.81 -11.56 15.97
C PHE A 61 -0.23 -11.66 14.56
N ARG A 62 0.54 -12.72 14.25
CA ARG A 62 1.03 -12.96 12.88
C ARG A 62 -0.11 -13.29 11.92
N ASP A 63 -1.09 -14.07 12.37
CA ASP A 63 -2.31 -14.36 11.61
C ASP A 63 -3.18 -13.12 11.42
N ALA A 64 -3.05 -12.13 12.31
CA ALA A 64 -3.65 -10.80 12.20
C ALA A 64 -2.81 -9.78 11.40
N GLY A 65 -1.79 -10.23 10.66
CA GLY A 65 -0.99 -9.36 9.78
C GLY A 65 0.19 -8.65 10.47
N PHE A 66 0.52 -8.96 11.72
CA PHE A 66 1.67 -8.37 12.39
C PHE A 66 2.96 -9.16 12.13
N SER A 67 4.09 -8.46 12.01
CA SER A 67 5.41 -9.03 12.25
C SER A 67 5.70 -8.96 13.75
N VAL A 68 6.02 -10.10 14.37
CA VAL A 68 6.32 -10.18 15.81
C VAL A 68 7.68 -10.82 16.03
N GLU A 69 8.62 -10.04 16.57
CA GLU A 69 9.99 -10.45 16.90
C GLU A 69 10.30 -10.13 18.36
N TYR A 70 10.88 -11.10 19.09
CA TYR A 70 11.41 -10.87 20.43
C TYR A 70 12.92 -11.12 20.44
N LYS A 71 13.71 -10.08 20.69
CA LYS A 71 15.18 -10.15 20.69
C LYS A 71 15.76 -9.13 21.67
N LYS A 72 16.81 -9.49 22.41
CA LYS A 72 17.48 -8.61 23.40
C LYS A 72 16.49 -7.97 24.40
N SER A 73 15.57 -8.76 24.94
CA SER A 73 14.52 -8.30 25.87
C SER A 73 13.59 -7.23 25.31
N LYS A 74 13.51 -7.08 23.99
CA LYS A 74 12.61 -6.18 23.28
C LYS A 74 11.64 -7.00 22.42
N LEU A 75 10.34 -6.77 22.62
CA LEU A 75 9.29 -7.26 21.74
C LEU A 75 8.97 -6.17 20.71
N THR A 76 9.19 -6.45 19.44
CA THR A 76 8.83 -5.58 18.31
C THR A 76 7.59 -6.15 17.62
N MET A 77 6.56 -5.32 17.49
CA MET A 77 5.32 -5.64 16.77
C MET A 77 5.10 -4.59 15.69
N ILE A 78 5.04 -5.01 14.43
CA ILE A 78 4.83 -4.12 13.29
C ILE A 78 3.58 -4.60 12.55
N ASN A 79 2.57 -3.76 12.44
CA ASN A 79 1.42 -4.06 11.59
C ASN A 79 1.85 -3.95 10.11
N LYS A 80 1.90 -5.06 9.38
CA LYS A 80 2.33 -5.07 7.98
C LYS A 80 1.34 -4.33 7.09
N ASN A 81 0.06 -4.29 7.45
CA ASN A 81 -0.97 -3.61 6.67
C ASN A 81 -0.73 -2.10 6.62
N LEU A 82 -0.20 -1.51 7.70
CA LEU A 82 0.18 -0.09 7.73
C LEU A 82 1.29 0.23 6.71
N LEU A 83 2.19 -0.73 6.43
CA LEU A 83 3.23 -0.54 5.43
C LEU A 83 2.63 -0.44 4.01
N TYR A 84 1.61 -1.24 3.71
CA TYR A 84 0.91 -1.19 2.44
C TYR A 84 -0.09 -0.04 2.32
N ILE A 85 -0.64 0.47 3.43
CA ILE A 85 -1.37 1.75 3.45
C ILE A 85 -0.41 2.88 3.06
N ARG A 86 0.80 2.90 3.63
CA ARG A 86 1.82 3.89 3.28
C ARG A 86 2.20 3.85 1.80
N ASN A 87 2.23 2.67 1.18
CA ASN A 87 2.40 2.58 -0.28
C ASN A 87 1.32 3.37 -1.03
N LEU A 88 0.06 3.31 -0.59
CA LEU A 88 -1.03 4.04 -1.24
C LEU A 88 -0.83 5.55 -1.13
N ASP A 89 -0.33 6.04 0.00
CA ASP A 89 0.00 7.46 0.17
C ASP A 89 1.13 7.89 -0.78
N VAL A 90 2.20 7.09 -0.87
CA VAL A 90 3.34 7.35 -1.78
C VAL A 90 2.89 7.32 -3.24
N LEU A 91 2.08 6.33 -3.63
CA LEU A 91 1.55 6.20 -5.00
C LEU A 91 0.59 7.34 -5.34
N ASN A 92 -0.30 7.73 -4.43
CA ASN A 92 -1.20 8.86 -4.62
C ASN A 92 -0.41 10.17 -4.78
N ALA A 93 0.60 10.41 -3.92
CA ALA A 93 1.45 11.58 -4.05
C ALA A 93 2.14 11.63 -5.43
N PHE A 94 2.69 10.50 -5.87
CA PHE A 94 3.32 10.39 -7.19
C PHE A 94 2.33 10.60 -8.34
N HIS A 95 1.09 10.11 -8.23
CA HIS A 95 0.04 10.39 -9.20
C HIS A 95 -0.25 11.89 -9.28
N TYR A 96 -0.37 12.56 -8.14
CA TYR A 96 -0.62 14.00 -8.12
C TYR A 96 0.51 14.84 -8.71
N THR A 97 1.77 14.42 -8.54
CA THR A 97 2.94 15.17 -9.02
C THR A 97 3.29 14.83 -10.47
N PHE A 98 3.41 13.55 -10.82
CA PHE A 98 3.84 13.14 -12.15
C PHE A 98 2.68 13.02 -13.14
N ILE A 99 1.68 12.16 -12.86
CA ILE A 99 0.59 11.84 -13.81
C ILE A 99 -0.20 13.10 -14.19
N ASN A 100 -0.69 13.84 -13.20
CA ASN A 100 -1.51 15.02 -13.46
C ASN A 100 -0.74 16.11 -14.24
N ASN A 101 0.55 16.29 -13.98
CA ASN A 101 1.33 17.31 -14.67
C ASN A 101 1.73 16.85 -16.08
N PHE A 102 1.97 15.56 -16.30
CA PHE A 102 2.15 14.99 -17.62
C PHE A 102 0.89 15.18 -18.50
N GLU A 103 -0.30 14.90 -17.96
CA GLU A 103 -1.56 15.13 -18.69
C GLU A 103 -1.76 16.60 -19.06
N LYS A 104 -1.41 17.54 -18.18
CA LYS A 104 -1.44 18.98 -18.49
C LYS A 104 -0.49 19.35 -19.62
N ILE A 105 0.68 18.71 -19.72
CA ILE A 105 1.60 18.91 -20.84
C ILE A 105 0.94 18.49 -22.16
N ASP A 106 0.34 17.29 -22.20
CA ASP A 106 -0.28 16.77 -23.43
C ASP A 106 -1.50 17.62 -23.86
N GLN A 107 -2.28 18.11 -22.89
CA GLN A 107 -3.35 19.08 -23.13
C GLN A 107 -2.82 20.39 -23.69
N GLU A 108 -1.74 20.94 -23.13
CA GLU A 108 -1.15 22.19 -23.59
C GLU A 108 -0.59 22.07 -25.00
N ILE A 109 0.04 20.94 -25.33
CA ILE A 109 0.47 20.64 -26.70
C ILE A 109 -0.71 20.61 -27.66
N SER A 110 -1.81 19.97 -27.27
CA SER A 110 -3.01 19.91 -28.10
C SER A 110 -3.59 21.31 -28.33
N ASN A 111 -3.55 22.19 -27.33
CA ASN A 111 -3.94 23.61 -27.47
C ASN A 111 -3.01 24.36 -28.43
N ILE A 112 -1.68 24.16 -28.30
CA ILE A 112 -0.68 24.77 -29.19
C ILE A 112 -0.90 24.33 -30.64
N LEU A 113 -1.04 23.03 -30.89
CA LEU A 113 -1.31 22.49 -32.22
C LEU A 113 -2.63 23.04 -32.80
N GLY A 114 -3.68 23.16 -31.96
CA GLY A 114 -4.93 23.78 -32.35
C GLY A 114 -4.80 25.25 -32.74
N ASN A 115 -3.99 26.02 -32.01
CA ASN A 115 -3.71 27.42 -32.35
C ASN A 115 -2.89 27.55 -33.63
N LEU A 116 -1.90 26.68 -33.86
CA LEU A 116 -1.13 26.62 -35.11
C LEU A 116 -2.02 26.34 -36.31
N LEU A 117 -2.97 25.39 -36.19
CA LEU A 117 -3.94 25.08 -37.24
C LEU A 117 -4.86 26.27 -37.57
N LEU A 118 -5.12 27.14 -36.60
CA LEU A 118 -5.94 28.35 -36.75
C LEU A 118 -5.10 29.58 -37.12
N GLU A 119 -3.81 29.41 -37.43
CA GLU A 119 -2.88 30.49 -37.77
C GLU A 119 -2.83 31.61 -36.71
N LYS A 120 -2.98 31.24 -35.44
CA LYS A 120 -2.87 32.16 -34.30
C LYS A 120 -1.45 32.20 -33.78
N ASP A 121 -1.07 33.33 -33.18
CA ASP A 121 0.16 33.42 -32.41
C ASP A 121 0.16 32.38 -31.28
N VAL A 122 1.32 31.75 -31.09
CA VAL A 122 1.51 30.67 -30.12
C VAL A 122 2.50 31.10 -29.06
N ASP A 123 2.08 30.97 -27.80
CA ASP A 123 2.94 31.11 -26.63
C ASP A 123 3.27 29.73 -26.06
N THR A 124 4.56 29.45 -25.86
CA THR A 124 5.06 28.18 -25.29
C THR A 124 5.56 28.32 -23.85
N THR A 125 5.33 29.47 -23.21
CA THR A 125 5.76 29.76 -21.83
C THR A 125 5.16 28.75 -20.85
N LYS A 126 3.84 28.56 -20.89
CA LYS A 126 3.13 27.60 -20.04
C LYS A 126 3.60 26.16 -20.24
N LEU A 127 3.82 25.74 -21.50
CA LEU A 127 4.38 24.42 -21.80
C LEU A 127 5.76 24.24 -21.15
N SER A 128 6.61 25.27 -21.24
CA SER A 128 7.96 25.24 -20.66
C SER A 128 7.96 25.19 -19.13
N GLU A 129 7.01 25.88 -18.48
CA GLU A 129 6.81 25.81 -17.03
C GLU A 129 6.38 24.41 -16.59
N LEU A 130 5.39 23.82 -17.29
CA LEU A 130 4.92 22.47 -16.99
C LEU A 130 6.03 21.42 -17.13
N VAL A 131 6.85 21.51 -18.18
CA VAL A 131 8.02 20.61 -18.36
C VAL A 131 8.98 20.73 -17.19
N LYS A 132 9.31 21.96 -16.75
CA LYS A 132 10.19 22.15 -15.58
C LYS A 132 9.59 21.55 -14.31
N THR A 133 8.29 21.69 -14.10
CA THR A 133 7.60 21.08 -12.95
C THR A 133 7.72 19.56 -12.99
N VAL A 134 7.41 18.92 -14.13
CA VAL A 134 7.49 17.45 -14.24
C VAL A 134 8.93 16.94 -14.11
N ASP A 135 9.94 17.67 -14.59
CA ASP A 135 11.35 17.29 -14.46
C ASP A 135 11.79 17.25 -12.99
N LEU A 136 11.34 18.21 -12.18
CA LEU A 136 11.55 18.22 -10.73
C LEU A 136 10.79 17.07 -10.04
N ASP A 137 9.55 16.83 -10.44
CA ASP A 137 8.67 15.81 -9.84
C ASP A 137 9.08 14.37 -10.22
N SER A 138 9.69 14.17 -11.39
CA SER A 138 10.09 12.85 -11.88
C SER A 138 11.13 12.13 -11.01
N ASN A 139 11.86 12.88 -10.18
CA ASN A 139 12.84 12.37 -9.23
C ASN A 139 12.28 12.26 -7.79
N SER A 140 10.99 12.55 -7.59
CA SER A 140 10.40 12.70 -6.26
C SER A 140 9.76 11.41 -5.71
N PHE A 141 9.89 10.27 -6.39
CA PHE A 141 9.30 9.02 -5.91
C PHE A 141 10.00 8.56 -4.62
N ASP A 142 9.22 8.37 -3.56
CA ASP A 142 9.73 8.05 -2.22
C ASP A 142 10.06 6.55 -2.07
N ASN A 143 11.10 6.12 -2.78
CA ASN A 143 11.61 4.75 -2.75
C ASN A 143 11.96 4.27 -1.33
N ALA A 144 12.42 5.17 -0.46
CA ALA A 144 12.85 4.82 0.90
C ALA A 144 11.68 4.33 1.78
N ASN A 145 10.48 4.82 1.50
CA ASN A 145 9.28 4.52 2.27
C ASN A 145 8.32 3.58 1.54
N PHE A 146 8.66 3.15 0.33
CA PHE A 146 7.89 2.21 -0.46
C PHE A 146 8.21 0.75 -0.10
N THR A 147 7.17 0.01 0.27
CA THR A 147 7.26 -1.41 0.59
C THR A 147 7.10 -2.25 -0.68
N PRO A 148 8.02 -3.19 -0.98
CA PRO A 148 7.90 -4.07 -2.13
C PRO A 148 6.57 -4.83 -2.20
N VAL A 149 6.03 -5.02 -3.41
CA VAL A 149 4.75 -5.72 -3.64
C VAL A 149 4.87 -6.71 -4.79
N GLY A 150 4.90 -8.02 -4.49
CA GLY A 150 5.14 -9.05 -5.51
C GLY A 150 6.57 -8.95 -6.07
N ASP A 151 6.71 -8.97 -7.39
CA ASP A 151 8.01 -8.80 -8.07
C ASP A 151 8.42 -7.32 -8.20
N TYR A 152 7.54 -6.39 -7.81
CA TYR A 152 7.83 -4.96 -7.77
C TYR A 152 8.64 -4.66 -6.51
N SER A 153 9.96 -4.60 -6.67
CA SER A 153 10.90 -4.29 -5.60
C SER A 153 10.78 -2.82 -5.14
N SER A 154 11.43 -2.49 -4.02
CA SER A 154 11.64 -1.11 -3.55
C SER A 154 12.59 -0.30 -4.44
N SER A 155 13.05 -0.89 -5.55
CA SER A 155 13.84 -0.25 -6.59
C SER A 155 13.05 -0.14 -7.91
N PHE A 156 11.73 -0.34 -7.87
CA PHE A 156 10.87 -0.16 -9.02
C PHE A 156 10.72 1.33 -9.32
N ASP A 157 11.67 1.87 -10.07
CA ASP A 157 11.85 3.30 -10.30
C ASP A 157 10.93 3.85 -11.41
N PHE A 158 9.72 3.30 -11.55
CA PHE A 158 8.77 3.57 -12.64
C PHE A 158 9.48 3.92 -13.96
N ALA A 159 10.40 3.05 -14.40
CA ALA A 159 11.36 3.41 -15.46
C ALA A 159 10.66 3.84 -16.75
N SER A 160 9.46 3.29 -17.01
CA SER A 160 8.57 3.67 -18.09
C SER A 160 8.12 5.14 -18.01
N ALA A 161 7.88 5.69 -16.81
CA ALA A 161 7.58 7.11 -16.59
C ALA A 161 8.76 8.01 -16.97
N SER A 162 9.97 7.68 -16.51
CA SER A 162 11.19 8.44 -16.84
C SER A 162 11.49 8.39 -18.35
N LYS A 163 11.38 7.21 -18.97
CA LYS A 163 11.52 7.05 -20.42
C LYS A 163 10.50 7.86 -21.19
N SER A 164 9.23 7.78 -20.79
CA SER A 164 8.16 8.57 -21.39
C SER A 164 8.50 10.05 -21.36
N PHE A 165 8.78 10.61 -20.17
CA PHE A 165 9.03 12.03 -20.02
C PHE A 165 10.28 12.51 -20.76
N ASN A 166 11.36 11.73 -20.78
CA ASN A 166 12.57 12.10 -21.53
C ASN A 166 12.32 12.18 -23.05
N VAL A 167 11.63 11.20 -23.63
CA VAL A 167 11.26 11.24 -25.06
C VAL A 167 10.26 12.39 -25.31
N TYR A 168 9.39 12.66 -24.35
CA TYR A 168 8.41 13.73 -24.44
C TYR A 168 9.07 15.12 -24.45
N LYS A 169 10.17 15.32 -23.70
CA LYS A 169 10.99 16.54 -23.77
C LYS A 169 11.58 16.74 -25.17
N GLU A 170 12.14 15.68 -25.77
CA GLU A 170 12.65 15.73 -27.15
C GLU A 170 11.54 16.13 -28.14
N ALA A 171 10.34 15.57 -27.99
CA ALA A 171 9.19 15.95 -28.80
C ALA A 171 8.86 17.45 -28.64
N ILE A 172 8.79 17.95 -27.41
CA ILE A 172 8.49 19.36 -27.14
C ILE A 172 9.52 20.29 -27.77
N ASP A 173 10.81 19.94 -27.72
CA ASP A 173 11.86 20.73 -28.34
C ASP A 173 11.71 20.78 -29.87
N LEU A 174 11.31 19.67 -30.50
CA LEU A 174 10.99 19.63 -31.94
C LEU A 174 9.77 20.50 -32.27
N LEU A 175 8.71 20.46 -31.45
CA LEU A 175 7.54 21.32 -31.62
C LEU A 175 7.90 22.81 -31.55
N LYS A 176 8.74 23.20 -30.59
CA LYS A 176 9.22 24.58 -30.45
C LYS A 176 10.01 25.04 -31.66
N LYS A 177 10.95 24.20 -32.13
CA LYS A 177 11.69 24.51 -33.36
C LYS A 177 10.76 24.66 -34.57
N TYR A 178 9.72 23.82 -34.66
CA TYR A 178 8.75 23.92 -35.76
C TYR A 178 7.99 25.25 -35.70
N ILE A 179 7.60 25.70 -34.52
CA ILE A 179 6.95 27.00 -34.32
C ILE A 179 7.86 28.15 -34.78
N GLU A 180 9.16 28.04 -34.56
CA GLU A 180 10.14 29.07 -34.95
C GLU A 180 10.49 29.04 -36.45
N SER A 181 10.62 27.85 -37.04
CA SER A 181 11.18 27.67 -38.39
C SER A 181 10.15 27.37 -39.48
N GLY A 182 9.00 26.79 -39.11
CA GLY A 182 8.00 26.26 -40.05
C GLY A 182 8.44 24.98 -40.79
N GLU A 183 9.58 24.38 -40.44
CA GLU A 183 10.11 23.19 -41.11
C GLU A 183 9.28 21.94 -40.80
N LYS A 184 8.59 21.41 -41.82
CA LYS A 184 7.68 20.26 -41.65
C LYS A 184 8.35 19.00 -41.11
N GLU A 185 9.62 18.79 -41.42
CA GLU A 185 10.42 17.67 -40.92
C GLU A 185 10.44 17.64 -39.38
N GLN A 186 10.53 18.81 -38.74
CA GLN A 186 10.51 18.93 -37.27
C GLN A 186 9.14 18.57 -36.69
N LEU A 187 8.05 18.90 -37.40
CA LEU A 187 6.70 18.53 -37.01
C LEU A 187 6.46 17.02 -37.16
N GLU A 188 6.97 16.40 -38.22
CA GLU A 188 6.91 14.95 -38.43
C GLU A 188 7.67 14.19 -37.33
N GLU A 189 8.90 14.62 -37.02
CA GLU A 189 9.69 14.05 -35.93
C GLU A 189 9.02 14.25 -34.56
N PHE A 190 8.41 15.41 -34.32
CA PHE A 190 7.62 15.68 -33.11
C PHE A 190 6.52 14.62 -32.92
N TYR A 191 5.73 14.33 -33.96
CA TYR A 191 4.65 13.35 -33.86
C TYR A 191 5.19 11.95 -33.57
N ALA A 192 6.27 11.53 -34.24
CA ALA A 192 6.89 10.22 -34.01
C ALA A 192 7.43 10.07 -32.57
N LYS A 193 8.07 11.12 -32.05
CA LYS A 193 8.56 11.15 -30.67
C LYS A 193 7.42 11.19 -29.65
N ARG A 194 6.38 12.00 -29.89
CA ARG A 194 5.20 12.05 -29.02
C ARG A 194 4.51 10.68 -28.95
N GLU A 195 4.33 10.00 -30.07
CA GLU A 195 3.75 8.65 -30.10
C GLU A 195 4.57 7.67 -29.25
N THR A 196 5.89 7.66 -29.43
CA THR A 196 6.80 6.82 -28.63
C THR A 196 6.70 7.14 -27.14
N ALA A 197 6.63 8.42 -26.78
CA ALA A 197 6.51 8.85 -25.41
C ALA A 197 5.16 8.43 -24.78
N LEU A 198 4.07 8.49 -25.55
CA LEU A 198 2.74 8.02 -25.12
C LEU A 198 2.67 6.50 -24.97
N GLN A 199 3.41 5.73 -25.77
CA GLN A 199 3.54 4.27 -25.57
C GLN A 199 4.21 3.94 -24.24
N TYR A 200 5.30 4.63 -23.90
CA TYR A 200 5.93 4.47 -22.58
C TYR A 200 5.02 4.93 -21.43
N TYR A 201 4.23 5.98 -21.64
CA TYR A 201 3.27 6.45 -20.65
C TYR A 201 2.19 5.39 -20.39
N ALA A 202 1.65 4.76 -21.44
CA ALA A 202 0.66 3.69 -21.31
C ALA A 202 1.21 2.50 -20.50
N LEU A 203 2.44 2.06 -20.79
CA LEU A 203 3.11 1.02 -20.00
C LEU A 203 3.24 1.40 -18.53
N PHE A 204 3.64 2.64 -18.26
CA PHE A 204 3.72 3.17 -16.91
C PHE A 204 2.35 3.17 -16.19
N THR A 205 1.28 3.61 -16.86
CA THR A 205 -0.07 3.62 -16.24
C THR A 205 -0.53 2.21 -15.86
N GLU A 206 -0.24 1.21 -16.69
CA GLU A 206 -0.54 -0.19 -16.38
C GLU A 206 0.27 -0.68 -15.16
N GLU A 207 1.58 -0.40 -15.13
CA GLU A 207 2.45 -0.72 -14.00
C GLU A 207 1.95 -0.08 -12.70
N PHE A 208 1.60 1.21 -12.75
CA PHE A 208 1.06 1.97 -11.62
C PHE A 208 -0.22 1.34 -11.07
N ASP A 209 -1.19 1.05 -11.93
CA ASP A 209 -2.47 0.46 -11.54
C ASP A 209 -2.30 -0.92 -10.89
N GLN A 210 -1.41 -1.76 -11.45
CA GLN A 210 -1.12 -3.07 -10.88
C GLN A 210 -0.51 -2.95 -9.48
N VAL A 211 0.45 -2.04 -9.30
CA VAL A 211 1.12 -1.81 -8.00
C VAL A 211 0.15 -1.21 -6.99
N PHE A 212 -0.68 -0.26 -7.38
CA PHE A 212 -1.71 0.34 -6.53
C PHE A 212 -2.73 -0.70 -6.07
N LYS A 213 -3.28 -1.49 -7.01
CA LYS A 213 -4.24 -2.56 -6.69
C LYS A 213 -3.65 -3.59 -5.73
N ARG A 214 -2.41 -4.04 -5.97
CA ARG A 214 -1.76 -5.02 -5.09
C ARG A 214 -1.45 -4.42 -3.71
N SER A 215 -1.05 -3.14 -3.64
CA SER A 215 -0.85 -2.45 -2.35
C SER A 215 -2.16 -2.37 -1.58
N SER A 216 -3.26 -1.99 -2.23
CA SER A 216 -4.60 -1.92 -1.64
C SER A 216 -5.06 -3.27 -1.11
N LEU A 217 -4.90 -4.35 -1.90
CA LEU A 217 -5.24 -5.70 -1.48
C LEU A 217 -4.44 -6.19 -0.26
N ASN A 218 -3.17 -5.79 -0.12
CA ASN A 218 -2.37 -6.15 1.04
C ASN A 218 -2.63 -5.24 2.25
N ALA A 219 -3.10 -4.02 2.04
CA ALA A 219 -3.52 -3.11 3.12
C ALA A 219 -4.79 -3.58 3.85
N ILE A 220 -5.68 -4.30 3.16
CA ILE A 220 -6.99 -4.72 3.70
C ILE A 220 -7.05 -6.18 4.19
N LYS A 221 -5.99 -6.97 4.03
CA LYS A 221 -5.93 -8.38 4.43
C LYS A 221 -5.87 -8.55 5.95
#